data_AF-A0A7S3FZ92-F1
#
_entry.id   AF-A0A7S3FZ92-F1
#
_cell.length_a   1.000
_cell.length_b   1.000
_cell.length_c   1.000
_cell.angle_alpha   90.00
_cell.angle_beta   90.00
_cell.angle_gamma   90.00
#
_symmetry.space_group_name_H-M   'P 1'
#
loop_
_entity.id
_entity.type
_entity.pdbx_description
1 polymer ?
#
loop_
_entity_poly.entity_id
_entity_poly.type
_entity_poly.pdbx_seq_one_letter_code
_entity_poly.pdbx_strand_id
1 'polypeptide(L)'
;MGEASGQIDLSRDPQMDGADEETAVQDFLQILEEHRRNCERQGKYVEAEIAKNRIEELRRHEENRRLDKMRTRQIAERLGVEEAHMMEFQQFNALWDKKMAEYEQKALDLHDAMKERHAAEYTELQNQLHAQNVRDRPKYSKELLNLRKIQETLAKQKQYAEAHKVQQKADQLEALERSQFDELRKSKSNNKLQQLSHKHAQEMAALKKRIQAGREEQKKQRQLDLER
;
A
#
# COMPACT_ATOMS: atom_id res chain seq x y z
N MET A 1 -53.70 22.88 17.15
CA MET A 1 -53.99 22.67 15.73
C MET A 1 -53.11 21.53 15.28
N GLY A 2 -53.71 20.40 14.93
CA GLY A 2 -53.00 19.19 14.55
C GLY A 2 -52.65 19.20 13.07
N GLU A 3 -51.46 18.72 12.75
CA GLU A 3 -51.07 18.37 11.40
C GLU A 3 -50.83 16.87 11.36
N ALA A 4 -51.54 16.24 10.43
CA ALA A 4 -51.76 14.82 10.34
C ALA A 4 -50.51 14.10 9.84
N SER A 5 -50.05 13.12 10.62
CA SER A 5 -49.12 12.08 10.18
C SER A 5 -49.74 11.30 9.03
N GLY A 6 -49.31 11.61 7.80
CA GLY A 6 -49.54 10.75 6.64
C GLY A 6 -48.72 9.48 6.77
N GLN A 7 -49.30 8.44 7.38
CA GLN A 7 -48.81 7.07 7.23
C GLN A 7 -48.95 6.68 5.77
N ILE A 8 -47.85 6.77 5.02
CA ILE A 8 -47.70 6.07 3.75
C ILE A 8 -47.52 4.61 4.13
N ASP A 9 -48.59 3.83 3.93
CA ASP A 9 -48.58 2.38 4.09
C ASP A 9 -47.60 1.77 3.07
N LEU A 10 -46.37 1.56 3.52
CA LEU A 10 -45.26 0.96 2.77
C LEU A 10 -45.30 -0.58 2.81
N SER A 11 -46.43 -1.19 3.21
CA SER A 11 -46.55 -2.64 3.41
C SER A 11 -47.32 -3.38 2.31
N ARG A 12 -47.71 -2.72 1.21
CA ARG A 12 -48.33 -3.40 0.07
C ARG A 12 -47.26 -3.93 -0.87
N ASP A 13 -46.86 -5.17 -0.64
CA ASP A 13 -45.94 -5.89 -1.51
C ASP A 13 -46.50 -5.99 -2.94
N PRO A 14 -45.75 -5.57 -3.98
CA PRO A 14 -46.18 -5.67 -5.40
C PRO A 14 -46.49 -7.10 -5.88
N GLN A 15 -46.12 -8.11 -5.09
CA GLN A 15 -46.45 -9.51 -5.35
C GLN A 15 -47.90 -9.88 -5.00
N MET A 16 -48.54 -9.19 -4.04
CA MET A 16 -49.92 -9.48 -3.61
C MET A 16 -50.95 -9.04 -4.66
N ASP A 17 -50.75 -7.86 -5.28
CA ASP A 17 -51.65 -7.35 -6.34
C ASP A 17 -51.64 -8.23 -7.60
N GLY A 18 -50.48 -8.84 -7.90
CA GLY A 18 -50.34 -9.73 -9.06
C GLY A 18 -51.08 -11.06 -8.90
N ALA A 19 -51.28 -11.53 -7.67
CA ALA A 19 -51.97 -12.76 -7.33
C ALA A 19 -53.50 -12.57 -7.36
N ASP A 20 -54.00 -11.47 -6.80
CA ASP A 20 -55.42 -11.11 -6.83
C ASP A 20 -55.94 -10.93 -8.27
N GLU A 21 -55.13 -10.33 -9.14
CA GLU A 21 -55.43 -10.21 -10.57
C GLU A 21 -55.42 -11.55 -11.31
N GLU A 22 -54.58 -12.51 -10.89
CA GLU A 22 -54.51 -13.85 -11.50
C GLU A 22 -55.71 -14.70 -11.10
N THR A 23 -56.14 -14.62 -9.85
CA THR A 23 -57.39 -15.22 -9.36
C THR A 23 -58.61 -14.61 -10.07
N ALA A 24 -58.66 -13.28 -10.21
CA ALA A 24 -59.77 -12.61 -10.91
C ALA A 24 -59.86 -12.99 -12.40
N VAL A 25 -58.73 -13.17 -13.08
CA VAL A 25 -58.71 -13.64 -14.49
C VAL A 25 -59.19 -15.08 -14.60
N GLN A 26 -58.81 -15.96 -13.65
CA GLN A 26 -59.28 -17.34 -13.60
C GLN A 26 -60.79 -17.44 -13.36
N ASP A 27 -61.32 -16.64 -12.42
CA ASP A 27 -62.76 -16.58 -12.15
C ASP A 27 -63.54 -16.08 -13.38
N PHE A 28 -63.01 -15.08 -14.09
CA PHE A 28 -63.63 -14.58 -15.31
C PHE A 28 -63.61 -15.59 -16.47
N LEU A 29 -62.53 -16.38 -16.60
CA LEU A 29 -62.46 -17.48 -17.56
C LEU A 29 -63.52 -18.57 -17.28
N GLN A 30 -63.74 -18.92 -16.00
CA GLN A 30 -64.78 -19.88 -15.61
C GLN A 30 -66.19 -19.37 -15.96
N ILE A 31 -66.47 -18.10 -15.66
CA ILE A 31 -67.76 -17.46 -15.99
C ILE A 31 -67.99 -17.46 -17.51
N LEU A 32 -66.96 -17.15 -18.32
CA LEU A 32 -67.06 -17.17 -19.77
C LEU A 32 -67.26 -18.58 -20.33
N GLU A 33 -66.63 -19.59 -19.73
CA GLU A 33 -66.82 -20.99 -20.13
C GLU A 33 -68.24 -21.49 -19.83
N GLU A 34 -68.80 -21.09 -18.68
CA GLU A 34 -70.18 -21.39 -18.33
C GLU A 34 -71.17 -20.67 -19.25
N HIS A 35 -70.92 -19.40 -19.55
CA HIS A 35 -71.71 -18.62 -20.51
C HIS A 35 -71.70 -19.27 -21.90
N ARG A 36 -70.52 -19.68 -22.39
CA ARG A 36 -70.37 -20.42 -23.66
C ARG A 36 -71.20 -21.70 -23.68
N ARG A 37 -71.10 -22.54 -22.62
CA ARG A 37 -71.87 -23.80 -22.48
C ARG A 37 -73.38 -23.57 -22.41
N ASN A 38 -73.82 -22.44 -21.86
CA ASN A 38 -75.22 -22.07 -21.80
C ASN A 38 -75.75 -21.60 -23.17
N CYS A 39 -74.97 -20.80 -23.90
CA CYS A 39 -75.29 -20.40 -25.28
C CYS A 39 -75.32 -21.59 -26.25
N GLU A 40 -74.41 -22.55 -26.11
CA GLU A 40 -74.42 -23.81 -26.87
C GLU A 40 -75.70 -24.62 -26.66
N ARG A 41 -76.12 -24.77 -25.39
CA ARG A 41 -77.37 -25.49 -25.02
C ARG A 41 -78.63 -24.80 -25.53
N GLN A 42 -78.61 -23.48 -25.69
CA GLN A 42 -79.72 -22.67 -26.19
C GLN A 42 -79.72 -22.52 -27.73
N GLY A 43 -78.75 -23.10 -28.44
CA GLY A 43 -78.62 -23.00 -29.90
C GLY A 43 -78.10 -21.64 -30.40
N LYS A 44 -77.57 -20.79 -29.51
CA LYS A 44 -77.04 -19.46 -29.84
C LYS A 44 -75.56 -19.53 -30.19
N TYR A 45 -75.25 -20.12 -31.35
CA TYR A 45 -73.87 -20.41 -31.74
C TYR A 45 -73.00 -19.18 -31.97
N VAL A 46 -73.56 -18.06 -32.40
CA VAL A 46 -72.80 -16.81 -32.59
C VAL A 46 -72.28 -16.25 -31.26
N GLU A 47 -73.12 -16.28 -30.22
CA GLU A 47 -72.72 -15.85 -28.86
C GLU A 47 -71.69 -16.82 -28.25
N ALA A 48 -71.84 -18.13 -28.49
CA ALA A 48 -70.87 -19.13 -28.08
C ALA A 48 -69.51 -18.94 -28.78
N GLU A 49 -69.49 -18.57 -30.05
CA GLU A 49 -68.25 -18.29 -30.80
C GLU A 49 -67.57 -17.00 -30.29
N ILE A 50 -68.35 -15.96 -29.94
CA ILE A 50 -67.81 -14.74 -29.32
C ILE A 50 -67.19 -15.05 -27.95
N ALA A 51 -67.88 -15.84 -27.11
CA ALA A 51 -67.36 -16.26 -25.81
C ALA A 51 -66.09 -17.11 -25.95
N LYS A 52 -66.05 -18.02 -26.93
CA LYS A 52 -64.88 -18.83 -27.26
C LYS A 52 -63.67 -17.96 -27.66
N ASN A 53 -63.86 -17.03 -28.60
CA ASN A 53 -62.80 -16.12 -29.04
C ASN A 53 -62.27 -15.27 -27.87
N ARG A 54 -63.17 -14.82 -26.97
CA ARG A 54 -62.78 -14.05 -25.80
C ARG A 54 -61.99 -14.87 -24.78
N ILE A 55 -62.34 -16.14 -24.57
CA ILE A 55 -61.58 -17.08 -23.74
C ILE A 55 -60.17 -17.28 -24.32
N GLU A 56 -60.05 -17.49 -25.63
CA GLU A 56 -58.76 -17.67 -26.30
C GLU A 56 -57.88 -16.42 -26.18
N GLU A 57 -58.44 -15.22 -26.36
CA GLU A 57 -57.74 -13.95 -26.20
C GLU A 57 -57.25 -13.74 -24.75
N LEU A 58 -58.11 -14.00 -23.76
CA LEU A 58 -57.76 -13.86 -22.34
C LEU A 58 -56.68 -14.84 -21.91
N ARG A 59 -56.77 -16.11 -22.36
CA ARG A 59 -55.73 -17.12 -22.09
C ARG A 59 -54.38 -16.70 -22.69
N ARG A 60 -54.38 -16.19 -23.93
CA ARG A 60 -53.16 -15.68 -24.57
C ARG A 60 -52.58 -14.48 -23.82
N HIS A 61 -53.42 -13.55 -23.36
CA HIS A 61 -52.96 -12.41 -22.59
C HIS A 61 -52.38 -12.81 -21.22
N GLU A 62 -53.03 -13.75 -20.52
CA GLU A 62 -52.55 -14.29 -19.25
C GLU A 62 -51.21 -15.02 -19.42
N GLU A 63 -51.08 -15.83 -20.47
CA GLU A 63 -49.82 -16.52 -20.80
C GLU A 63 -48.69 -15.51 -21.07
N ASN A 64 -48.94 -14.48 -21.89
CA ASN A 64 -47.96 -13.42 -22.13
C ASN A 64 -47.57 -12.69 -20.84
N ARG A 65 -48.54 -12.34 -19.99
CA ARG A 65 -48.29 -11.71 -18.68
C ARG A 65 -47.43 -12.60 -17.78
N ARG A 66 -47.71 -13.90 -17.72
CA ARG A 66 -46.89 -14.87 -16.95
C ARG A 66 -45.46 -14.94 -17.50
N LEU A 67 -45.29 -15.00 -18.81
CA LEU A 67 -43.97 -15.01 -19.46
C LEU A 67 -43.19 -13.73 -19.17
N ASP A 68 -43.82 -12.55 -19.23
CA ASP A 68 -43.15 -11.29 -18.97
C ASP A 68 -42.79 -11.11 -17.49
N LYS A 69 -43.64 -11.56 -16.56
CA LYS A 69 -43.30 -11.65 -15.13
C LYS A 69 -42.09 -12.56 -14.91
N MET A 70 -42.07 -13.74 -15.53
CA MET A 70 -40.96 -14.69 -15.43
C MET A 70 -39.66 -14.10 -15.98
N ARG A 71 -39.71 -13.45 -17.16
CA ARG A 71 -38.55 -12.76 -17.75
C ARG A 71 -38.03 -11.64 -16.85
N THR A 72 -38.92 -10.80 -16.33
CA THR A 72 -38.55 -9.69 -15.45
C THR A 72 -37.88 -10.21 -14.19
N ARG A 73 -38.41 -11.27 -13.59
CA ARG A 73 -37.80 -11.92 -12.43
C ARG A 73 -36.41 -12.48 -12.74
N GLN A 74 -36.24 -13.20 -13.85
CA GLN A 74 -34.93 -13.73 -14.26
C GLN A 74 -33.90 -12.61 -14.52
N ILE A 75 -34.32 -11.50 -15.12
CA ILE A 75 -33.46 -10.33 -15.32
C ILE A 75 -33.05 -9.74 -13.97
N ALA A 76 -33.99 -9.56 -13.04
CA ALA A 76 -33.70 -9.03 -11.71
C ALA A 76 -32.77 -9.95 -10.91
N GLU A 77 -33.00 -11.26 -10.92
CA GLU A 77 -32.14 -12.25 -10.27
C GLU A 77 -30.71 -12.20 -10.86
N ARG A 78 -30.60 -12.15 -12.19
CA ARG A 78 -29.30 -12.05 -12.87
C ARG A 78 -28.57 -10.74 -12.51
N LEU A 79 -29.26 -9.60 -12.57
CA LEU A 79 -28.69 -8.30 -12.20
C LEU A 79 -28.25 -8.27 -10.74
N GLY A 80 -29.03 -8.85 -9.83
CA GLY A 80 -28.68 -8.93 -8.42
C GLY A 80 -27.41 -9.77 -8.17
N VAL A 81 -27.25 -10.87 -8.90
CA VAL A 81 -26.02 -11.69 -8.84
C VAL A 81 -24.82 -10.93 -9.42
N GLU A 82 -24.99 -10.27 -10.56
CA GLU A 82 -23.94 -9.45 -11.18
C GLU A 82 -23.52 -8.28 -10.27
N GLU A 83 -24.48 -7.62 -9.62
CA GLU A 83 -24.24 -6.52 -8.67
C GLU A 83 -23.53 -7.01 -7.40
N ALA A 84 -23.96 -8.15 -6.83
CA ALA A 84 -23.30 -8.76 -5.69
C ALA A 84 -21.83 -9.09 -5.99
N HIS A 85 -21.56 -9.74 -7.12
CA HIS A 85 -20.18 -10.03 -7.55
C HIS A 85 -19.36 -8.75 -7.80
N MET A 86 -19.96 -7.71 -8.39
CA MET A 86 -19.29 -6.43 -8.59
C MET A 86 -18.90 -5.78 -7.25
N MET A 87 -19.80 -5.80 -6.27
CA MET A 87 -19.53 -5.26 -4.94
C MET A 87 -18.44 -6.05 -4.21
N GLU A 88 -18.49 -7.38 -4.25
CA GLU A 88 -17.44 -8.24 -3.67
C GLU A 88 -16.07 -7.96 -4.29
N PHE A 89 -16.01 -7.83 -5.62
CA PHE A 89 -14.78 -7.52 -6.33
C PHE A 89 -14.24 -6.13 -5.99
N GLN A 90 -15.11 -5.14 -5.83
CA GLN A 90 -14.72 -3.80 -5.38
C GLN A 90 -14.17 -3.81 -3.95
N GLN A 91 -14.85 -4.52 -3.03
CA GLN A 91 -14.39 -4.67 -1.65
C GLN A 91 -13.04 -5.39 -1.57
N PHE A 92 -12.86 -6.45 -2.35
CA PHE A 92 -11.60 -7.17 -2.48
C PHE A 92 -10.47 -6.24 -2.91
N ASN A 93 -10.67 -5.47 -3.98
CA ASN A 93 -9.66 -4.53 -4.47
C ASN A 93 -9.34 -3.46 -3.43
N ALA A 94 -10.36 -2.86 -2.79
CA ALA A 94 -10.16 -1.84 -1.77
C ALA A 94 -9.36 -2.36 -0.56
N LEU A 95 -9.66 -3.59 -0.10
CA LEU A 95 -8.92 -4.26 0.97
C LEU A 95 -7.46 -4.49 0.59
N TRP A 96 -7.21 -4.98 -0.61
CA TRP A 96 -5.85 -5.23 -1.09
C TRP A 96 -5.07 -3.94 -1.30
N ASP A 97 -5.68 -2.92 -1.88
CA ASP A 97 -5.03 -1.63 -2.09
C ASP A 97 -4.66 -0.97 -0.77
N LYS A 98 -5.54 -1.05 0.24
CA LYS A 98 -5.23 -0.62 1.62
C LYS A 98 -4.06 -1.41 2.21
N LYS A 99 -4.09 -2.75 2.10
CA LYS A 99 -3.03 -3.62 2.61
C LYS A 99 -1.67 -3.33 1.96
N MET A 100 -1.65 -3.05 0.64
CA MET A 100 -0.44 -2.67 -0.09
C MET A 100 0.06 -1.30 0.34
N ALA A 101 -0.83 -0.32 0.50
CA ALA A 101 -0.48 1.02 0.96
C ALA A 101 0.12 0.99 2.38
N GLU A 102 -0.46 0.22 3.30
CA GLU A 102 0.08 0.05 4.66
C GLU A 102 1.46 -0.62 4.65
N TYR A 103 1.69 -1.60 3.77
CA TYR A 103 2.99 -2.22 3.63
C TYR A 103 4.02 -1.24 3.09
N GLU A 104 3.66 -0.46 2.08
CA GLU A 104 4.54 0.54 1.48
C GLU A 104 4.92 1.62 2.50
N GLN A 105 3.96 2.11 3.29
CA GLN A 105 4.23 3.07 4.35
C GLN A 105 5.20 2.49 5.39
N LYS A 106 4.96 1.27 5.87
CA LYS A 106 5.86 0.60 6.82
C LYS A 106 7.26 0.39 6.23
N ALA A 107 7.36 0.10 4.93
CA ALA A 107 8.64 -0.06 4.25
C ALA A 107 9.41 1.26 4.15
N LEU A 108 8.72 2.38 3.90
CA LEU A 108 9.29 3.73 3.92
C LEU A 108 9.76 4.11 5.32
N ASP A 109 8.92 3.93 6.34
CA ASP A 109 9.26 4.24 7.73
C ASP A 109 10.51 3.45 8.17
N LEU A 110 10.59 2.16 7.82
CA LEU A 110 11.74 1.32 8.13
C LEU A 110 13.01 1.76 7.39
N HIS A 111 12.88 2.19 6.14
CA HIS A 111 13.99 2.71 5.35
C HIS A 111 14.54 4.01 5.96
N ASP A 112 13.65 4.92 6.35
CA ASP A 112 14.02 6.23 6.89
C ASP A 112 14.59 6.12 8.30
N ALA A 113 14.00 5.28 9.17
CA ALA A 113 14.56 4.97 10.47
C ALA A 113 15.98 4.39 10.37
N MET A 114 16.23 3.54 9.35
CA MET A 114 17.56 2.97 9.13
C MET A 114 18.56 4.04 8.65
N LYS A 115 18.13 4.92 7.75
CA LYS A 115 18.95 6.05 7.28
C LYS A 115 19.30 7.01 8.40
N GLU A 116 18.35 7.33 9.27
CA GLU A 116 18.56 8.17 10.45
C GLU A 116 19.55 7.53 11.43
N ARG A 117 19.39 6.23 11.70
CA ARG A 117 20.34 5.48 12.53
C ARG A 117 21.75 5.49 11.94
N HIS A 118 21.88 5.24 10.64
CA HIS A 118 23.18 5.28 9.95
C HIS A 118 23.82 6.66 10.01
N ALA A 119 23.04 7.74 9.85
CA ALA A 119 23.54 9.11 9.98
C ALA A 119 24.02 9.40 11.41
N ALA A 120 23.25 9.01 12.42
CA ALA A 120 23.64 9.16 13.82
C ALA A 120 24.94 8.38 14.13
N GLU A 121 25.01 7.10 13.74
CA GLU A 121 26.22 6.27 13.90
C GLU A 121 27.45 6.89 13.21
N TYR A 122 27.26 7.47 12.01
CA TYR A 122 28.35 8.13 11.28
C TYR A 122 28.85 9.37 12.02
N THR A 123 27.94 10.24 12.48
CA THR A 123 28.31 11.44 13.24
C THR A 123 28.98 11.10 14.57
N GLU A 124 28.48 10.07 15.27
CA GLU A 124 29.06 9.61 16.52
C GLU A 124 30.48 9.07 16.30
N LEU A 125 30.69 8.23 15.28
CA LEU A 125 32.03 7.75 14.96
C LEU A 125 32.96 8.90 14.56
N GLN A 126 32.48 9.87 13.79
CA GLN A 126 33.26 11.05 13.41
C GLN A 126 33.69 11.85 14.65
N ASN A 127 32.79 12.07 15.60
CA ASN A 127 33.06 12.77 16.86
C ASN A 127 34.05 11.99 17.74
N GLN A 128 33.87 10.68 17.87
CA GLN A 128 34.79 9.80 18.60
C GLN A 128 36.19 9.82 17.98
N LEU A 129 36.28 9.74 16.65
CA LEU A 129 37.55 9.84 15.94
C LEU A 129 38.18 11.20 16.15
N HIS A 130 37.43 12.31 16.06
CA HIS A 130 37.92 13.65 16.32
C HIS A 130 38.46 13.79 17.75
N ALA A 131 37.72 13.32 18.76
CA ALA A 131 38.16 13.36 20.16
C ALA A 131 39.41 12.51 20.41
N GLN A 132 39.46 11.28 19.87
CA GLN A 132 40.65 10.42 19.92
C GLN A 132 41.85 11.11 19.29
N ASN A 133 41.61 11.69 18.11
CA ASN A 133 42.57 12.43 17.35
C ASN A 133 43.15 13.58 18.21
N VAL A 134 42.32 14.42 18.82
CA VAL A 134 42.77 15.57 19.65
C VAL A 134 43.62 15.12 20.85
N ARG A 135 43.33 13.94 21.41
CA ARG A 135 44.06 13.38 22.56
C ARG A 135 45.45 12.83 22.18
N ASP A 136 45.59 12.24 21.00
CA ASP A 136 46.82 11.58 20.58
C ASP A 136 47.92 12.60 20.22
N ARG A 137 49.00 12.61 21.00
CA ARG A 137 50.17 13.47 20.75
C ARG A 137 51.14 12.84 19.75
N PRO A 138 51.75 13.64 18.84
CA PRO A 138 52.81 13.16 17.97
C PRO A 138 53.97 12.57 18.78
N LYS A 139 54.47 11.41 18.36
CA LYS A 139 55.72 10.83 18.88
C LYS A 139 56.83 11.17 17.90
N TYR A 140 57.63 12.16 18.27
CA TYR A 140 58.76 12.60 17.45
C TYR A 140 59.90 11.56 17.43
N SER A 141 60.69 11.59 16.36
CA SER A 141 61.84 10.71 16.23
C SER A 141 62.94 11.02 17.25
N LYS A 142 63.79 10.03 17.52
CA LYS A 142 64.99 10.21 18.35
C LYS A 142 65.94 11.24 17.75
N GLU A 143 65.97 11.34 16.42
CA GLU A 143 66.80 12.30 15.70
C GLU A 143 66.36 13.75 15.99
N LEU A 144 65.06 14.04 15.92
CA LEU A 144 64.54 15.36 16.27
C LEU A 144 64.85 15.73 17.73
N LEU A 145 64.66 14.78 18.66
CA LEU A 145 64.96 15.00 20.08
C LEU A 145 66.45 15.28 20.31
N ASN A 146 67.34 14.59 19.58
CA ASN A 146 68.77 14.83 19.64
C ASN A 146 69.13 16.20 19.07
N LEU A 147 68.56 16.61 17.92
CA LEU A 147 68.78 17.94 17.34
C LEU A 147 68.35 19.05 18.30
N ARG A 148 67.20 18.91 18.98
CA ARG A 148 66.75 19.86 20.01
C ARG A 148 67.70 19.93 21.21
N LYS A 149 68.26 18.79 21.65
CA LYS A 149 69.25 18.74 22.73
C LYS A 149 70.59 19.39 22.34
N ILE A 150 71.03 19.18 21.10
CA ILE A 150 72.23 19.82 20.54
C ILE A 150 72.01 21.33 20.43
N GLN A 151 70.86 21.77 19.93
CA GLN A 151 70.45 23.18 19.89
C GLN A 151 70.55 23.84 21.27
N GLU A 152 69.97 23.22 22.30
CA GLU A 152 69.99 23.74 23.67
C GLU A 152 71.42 23.82 24.23
N THR A 153 72.25 22.82 23.93
CA THR A 153 73.65 22.77 24.39
C THR A 153 74.49 23.87 23.72
N LEU A 154 74.36 24.07 22.41
CA LEU A 154 75.04 25.13 21.66
C LEU A 154 74.61 26.53 22.13
N ALA A 155 73.33 26.70 22.45
CA ALA A 155 72.81 27.94 23.02
C ALA A 155 73.41 28.24 24.41
N LYS A 156 73.52 27.23 25.28
CA LYS A 156 74.20 27.36 26.60
C LYS A 156 75.68 27.72 26.46
N GLN A 157 76.34 27.22 25.41
CA GLN A 157 77.73 27.54 25.08
C GLN A 157 77.90 28.89 24.35
N LYS A 158 76.81 29.67 24.16
CA LYS A 158 76.79 30.96 23.44
C LYS A 158 77.21 30.87 21.97
N GLN A 159 77.17 29.67 21.38
CA GLN A 159 77.45 29.45 19.96
C GLN A 159 76.18 29.66 19.12
N TYR A 160 75.72 30.90 19.04
CA TYR A 160 74.41 31.22 18.43
C TYR A 160 74.31 30.89 16.94
N ALA A 161 75.39 31.07 16.18
CA ALA A 161 75.39 30.79 14.75
C ALA A 161 75.16 29.30 14.45
N GLU A 162 75.84 28.41 15.18
CA GLU A 162 75.67 26.97 15.04
C GLU A 162 74.33 26.50 15.64
N ALA A 163 73.90 27.07 16.76
CA ALA A 163 72.58 26.80 17.33
C ALA A 163 71.45 27.13 16.35
N HIS A 164 71.55 28.24 15.61
CA HIS A 164 70.55 28.61 14.60
C HIS A 164 70.51 27.64 13.43
N LYS A 165 71.67 27.15 12.95
CA LYS A 165 71.72 26.12 11.90
C LYS A 165 71.05 24.82 12.35
N VAL A 166 71.30 24.39 13.59
CA VAL A 166 70.67 23.19 14.16
C VAL A 166 69.17 23.40 14.37
N GLN A 167 68.75 24.59 14.80
CA GLN A 167 67.35 24.96 14.92
C GLN A 167 66.61 24.82 13.58
N GLN A 168 67.14 25.40 12.49
CA GLN A 168 66.47 25.30 11.18
C GLN A 168 66.29 23.85 10.73
N LYS A 169 67.30 23.00 10.95
CA LYS A 169 67.20 21.56 10.65
C LYS A 169 66.15 20.86 11.52
N ALA A 170 66.11 21.16 12.82
CA ALA A 170 65.12 20.61 13.74
C ALA A 170 63.70 21.05 13.36
N ASP A 171 63.50 22.33 13.05
CA ASP A 171 62.20 22.89 12.68
C ASP A 171 61.68 22.28 11.36
N GLN A 172 62.56 22.06 10.37
CA GLN A 172 62.23 21.36 9.12
C GLN A 172 61.83 19.91 9.37
N LEU A 173 62.60 19.17 10.17
CA LEU A 173 62.30 17.78 10.49
C LEU A 173 61.00 17.66 11.29
N GLU A 174 60.78 18.56 12.25
CA GLU A 174 59.55 18.61 13.04
C GLU A 174 58.32 18.86 12.17
N ALA A 175 58.39 19.82 11.23
CA ALA A 175 57.30 20.10 10.32
C ALA A 175 56.94 18.88 9.46
N LEU A 176 57.95 18.15 8.98
CA LEU A 176 57.77 16.95 8.18
C LEU A 176 57.15 15.80 8.99
N GLU A 177 57.70 15.51 10.19
CA GLU A 177 57.15 14.47 11.07
C GLU A 177 55.72 14.78 11.50
N ARG A 178 55.41 16.06 11.76
CA ARG A 178 54.06 16.51 12.12
C ARG A 178 53.07 16.33 10.97
N SER A 179 53.47 16.67 9.73
CA SER A 179 52.67 16.44 8.53
C SER A 179 52.37 14.95 8.33
N GLN A 180 53.38 14.10 8.42
CA GLN A 180 53.21 12.65 8.26
C GLN A 180 52.32 12.04 9.33
N PHE A 181 52.44 12.51 10.58
CA PHE A 181 51.58 12.08 11.67
C PHE A 181 50.11 12.44 11.41
N ASP A 182 49.84 13.68 10.98
CA ASP A 182 48.49 14.14 10.67
C ASP A 182 47.89 13.40 9.48
N GLU A 183 48.67 13.14 8.43
CA GLU A 183 48.25 12.33 7.28
C GLU A 183 47.92 10.89 7.66
N LEU A 184 48.77 10.24 8.45
CA LEU A 184 48.55 8.88 8.92
C LEU A 184 47.27 8.79 9.78
N ARG A 185 47.07 9.78 10.65
CA ARG A 185 45.90 9.90 11.52
C ARG A 185 44.62 10.13 10.71
N LYS A 186 44.67 11.00 9.72
CA LYS A 186 43.57 11.24 8.78
C LYS A 186 43.26 9.99 7.96
N SER A 187 44.26 9.31 7.43
CA SER A 187 44.11 8.06 6.69
C SER A 187 43.46 6.97 7.54
N LYS A 188 43.92 6.75 8.79
CA LYS A 188 43.29 5.80 9.74
C LYS A 188 41.84 6.15 10.04
N SER A 189 41.54 7.43 10.24
CA SER A 189 40.17 7.90 10.51
C SER A 189 39.28 7.68 9.29
N ASN A 190 39.76 8.02 8.10
CA ASN A 190 39.04 7.82 6.84
C ASN A 190 38.77 6.34 6.57
N ASN A 191 39.74 5.46 6.79
CA ASN A 191 39.56 4.02 6.61
C ASN A 191 38.45 3.47 7.50
N LYS A 192 38.38 3.89 8.77
CA LYS A 192 37.30 3.50 9.68
C LYS A 192 35.93 4.02 9.22
N LEU A 193 35.84 5.27 8.79
CA LEU A 193 34.60 5.86 8.27
C LEU A 193 34.16 5.18 6.96
N GLN A 194 35.09 4.83 6.08
CA GLN A 194 34.80 4.09 4.85
C GLN A 194 34.29 2.68 5.14
N GLN A 195 34.89 1.97 6.11
CA GLN A 195 34.39 0.66 6.53
C GLN A 195 32.96 0.74 7.08
N LEU A 196 32.66 1.75 7.91
CA LEU A 196 31.31 1.97 8.42
C LEU A 196 30.33 2.28 7.27
N SER A 197 30.70 3.18 6.36
CA SER A 197 29.87 3.53 5.20
C SER A 197 29.61 2.32 4.30
N HIS A 198 30.61 1.47 4.08
CA HIS A 198 30.44 0.23 3.31
C HIS A 198 29.45 -0.72 4.00
N LYS A 199 29.56 -0.89 5.32
CA LYS A 199 28.62 -1.68 6.12
C LYS A 199 27.19 -1.11 5.99
N HIS A 200 27.01 0.20 6.17
CA HIS A 200 25.72 0.87 5.99
C HIS A 200 25.13 0.63 4.59
N ALA A 201 25.94 0.73 3.54
CA ALA A 201 25.51 0.47 2.17
C ALA A 201 25.04 -0.98 1.95
N GLN A 202 25.76 -1.95 2.51
CA GLN A 202 25.36 -3.36 2.45
C GLN A 202 24.04 -3.61 3.20
N GLU A 203 23.89 -3.06 4.40
CA GLU A 203 22.66 -3.20 5.18
C GLU A 203 21.46 -2.57 4.46
N MET A 204 21.63 -1.36 3.88
CA MET A 204 20.59 -0.71 3.07
C MET A 204 20.23 -1.51 1.84
N ALA A 205 21.21 -2.10 1.15
CA ALA A 205 20.96 -2.95 -0.01
C ALA A 205 20.18 -4.22 0.37
N ALA A 206 20.53 -4.86 1.49
CA ALA A 206 19.81 -6.03 2.00
C ALA A 206 18.36 -5.67 2.39
N LEU A 207 18.15 -4.53 3.05
CA LEU A 207 16.82 -4.05 3.40
C LEU A 207 15.96 -3.81 2.15
N LYS A 208 16.50 -3.11 1.13
CA LYS A 208 15.79 -2.86 -0.13
C LYS A 208 15.40 -4.15 -0.84
N LYS A 209 16.29 -5.15 -0.86
CA LYS A 209 15.97 -6.47 -1.42
C LYS A 209 14.83 -7.15 -0.66
N ARG A 210 14.83 -7.09 0.67
CA ARG A 210 13.77 -7.67 1.50
C ARG A 210 12.42 -6.98 1.28
N ILE A 211 12.41 -5.65 1.18
CA ILE A 211 11.20 -4.87 0.85
C ILE A 211 10.68 -5.28 -0.54
N GLN A 212 11.57 -5.36 -1.52
CA GLN A 212 11.18 -5.74 -2.89
C GLN A 212 10.61 -7.16 -2.96
N ALA A 213 11.25 -8.13 -2.32
CA ALA A 213 10.74 -9.50 -2.23
C ALA A 213 9.38 -9.55 -1.53
N GLY A 214 9.17 -8.78 -0.47
CA GLY A 214 7.88 -8.70 0.21
C GLY A 214 6.78 -8.07 -0.64
N ARG A 215 7.09 -7.05 -1.45
CA ARG A 215 6.16 -6.48 -2.44
C ARG A 215 5.74 -7.51 -3.49
N GLU A 216 6.70 -8.28 -3.99
CA GLU A 216 6.43 -9.33 -4.99
C GLU A 216 5.58 -10.45 -4.41
N GLU A 217 5.86 -10.86 -3.16
CA GLU A 217 5.05 -11.85 -2.45
C GLU A 217 3.62 -11.36 -2.28
N GLN A 218 3.42 -10.11 -1.85
CA GLN A 218 2.09 -9.55 -1.71
C GLN A 218 1.30 -9.48 -3.03
N LYS A 219 1.98 -9.17 -4.15
CA LYS A 219 1.37 -9.21 -5.48
C LYS A 219 0.95 -10.63 -5.88
N LYS A 220 1.79 -11.63 -5.61
CA LYS A 220 1.46 -13.04 -5.86
C LYS A 220 0.27 -13.48 -5.02
N GLN A 221 0.26 -13.13 -3.74
CA GLN A 221 -0.87 -13.45 -2.85
C GLN A 221 -2.17 -12.79 -3.32
N ARG A 222 -2.14 -11.52 -3.78
CA ARG A 222 -3.31 -10.88 -4.40
C ARG A 222 -3.81 -11.65 -5.61
N GLN A 223 -2.91 -12.11 -6.47
CA GLN A 223 -3.27 -12.87 -7.66
C GLN A 223 -3.89 -14.22 -7.29
N LEU A 224 -3.30 -14.94 -6.34
CA LEU A 224 -3.83 -16.22 -5.85
C LEU A 224 -5.21 -16.08 -5.19
N ASP A 225 -5.41 -15.02 -4.42
CA ASP A 225 -6.70 -14.76 -3.77
C ASP A 225 -7.75 -14.25 -4.77
N LEU A 226 -7.34 -13.69 -5.91
CA LEU A 226 -8.25 -13.30 -7.00
C LEU A 226 -8.69 -14.49 -7.86
N GLU A 227 -7.85 -15.51 -7.98
CA GLU A 227 -8.13 -16.75 -8.71
C GLU A 227 -8.99 -17.75 -7.90
N ARG A 228 -9.26 -17.46 -6.62
CA ARG A 228 -10.13 -18.24 -5.73
C ARG A 228 -11.56 -17.74 -5.75
#